data_AF-A0A1T4MFF2-F1
#
_entry.id   AF-A0A1T4MFF2-F1
#
_cell.length_a   1.000
_cell.length_b   1.000
_cell.length_c   1.000
_cell.angle_alpha   90.00
_cell.angle_beta   90.00
_cell.angle_gamma   90.00
#
_symmetry.space_group_name_H-M   'P 1'
#
loop_
_entity.id
_entity.type
_entity.pdbx_description
1 polymer ?
#
loop_
_entity_poly.entity_id
_entity_poly.type
_entity_poly.pdbx_seq_one_letter_code
_entity_poly.pdbx_strand_id
1 'polypeptide(L)'
;MLTFLYQIIIMPLIQLTEFFYELFFEITGNQGIAVIGLSFVVTLFTLPLYMVAEKWQETERQIQKKLNPGVERIKKTFRGDGLW
;
A
#
# COMPACT_ATOMS: atom_id res chain seq x y z
N MET A 1 -21.03 0.57 16.17
CA MET A 1 -19.54 0.52 16.19
C MET A 1 -18.94 0.54 14.80
N LEU A 2 -19.33 -0.34 13.86
CA LEU A 2 -18.85 -0.33 12.47
C LEU A 2 -19.05 1.01 11.73
N THR A 3 -20.16 1.70 11.99
CA THR A 3 -20.46 3.03 11.42
C THR A 3 -19.45 4.11 11.83
N PHE A 4 -18.86 3.97 13.01
CA PHE A 4 -17.87 4.92 13.53
C PHE A 4 -16.53 4.79 12.79
N LEU A 5 -16.11 3.56 12.50
CA LEU A 5 -14.94 3.28 11.66
C LEU A 5 -15.14 3.81 10.23
N TYR A 6 -16.34 3.62 9.68
CA TYR A 6 -16.69 4.16 8.36
C TYR A 6 -16.58 5.70 8.32
N GLN A 7 -17.13 6.40 9.32
CA GLN A 7 -17.09 7.85 9.36
C GLN A 7 -15.67 8.41 9.59
N ILE A 8 -14.84 7.74 10.37
CA ILE A 8 -13.48 8.22 10.65
C ILE A 8 -12.51 7.91 9.52
N ILE A 9 -12.67 6.78 8.84
CA ILE A 9 -11.67 6.29 7.87
C ILE A 9 -12.15 6.49 6.43
N ILE A 10 -13.37 6.02 6.10
CA ILE A 10 -13.85 5.98 4.72
C ILE A 10 -14.42 7.33 4.28
N MET A 11 -15.23 7.98 5.13
CA MET A 11 -15.86 9.27 4.79
C MET A 11 -14.86 10.37 4.39
N PRO A 12 -13.75 10.63 5.12
CA PRO A 12 -12.80 11.64 4.68
C PRO A 12 -12.09 11.28 3.37
N LEU A 13 -11.89 9.99 3.07
CA LEU A 13 -11.33 9.57 1.78
C LEU A 13 -12.30 9.89 0.64
N ILE A 14 -13.60 9.63 0.83
CA ILE A 14 -14.63 9.99 -0.15
C ILE A 14 -14.62 11.51 -0.38
N GLN A 15 -14.68 12.29 0.71
CA GLN A 15 -14.67 13.75 0.64
C GLN A 15 -13.43 14.29 -0.08
N LEU A 16 -12.26 13.71 0.19
CA LEU A 16 -11.02 14.10 -0.49
C LEU A 16 -11.10 13.81 -1.99
N THR A 17 -11.56 12.62 -2.38
CA THR A 17 -11.70 12.26 -3.80
C THR A 17 -12.74 13.11 -4.52
N GLU A 18 -13.85 13.42 -3.85
CA GLU A 18 -14.93 14.26 -4.38
C GLU A 18 -14.47 15.71 -4.56
N PHE A 19 -13.75 16.25 -3.58
CA PHE A 19 -13.12 17.57 -3.68
C PHE A 19 -12.20 17.69 -4.91
N PHE A 20 -11.31 16.71 -5.13
CA PHE A 20 -10.47 16.73 -6.32
C PHE A 20 -11.28 16.55 -7.61
N TYR A 21 -12.29 15.70 -7.62
CA TYR A 21 -13.17 15.52 -8.78
C TYR A 21 -13.87 16.82 -9.16
N GLU A 22 -14.48 17.51 -8.19
CA GLU A 22 -15.17 18.78 -8.41
C GLU A 22 -14.22 19.85 -8.94
N LEU A 23 -12.99 19.96 -8.40
CA LEU A 23 -11.97 20.86 -8.91
C LEU A 23 -11.66 20.61 -10.39
N PHE A 24 -11.48 19.34 -10.81
CA PHE A 24 -11.23 19.03 -12.22
C PHE A 24 -12.46 19.23 -13.10
N PHE A 25 -13.64 18.95 -12.56
CA PHE A 25 -14.90 19.12 -13.27
C PHE A 25 -15.21 20.59 -13.52
N GLU A 26 -14.97 21.47 -12.55
CA GLU A 26 -15.15 22.92 -12.68
C GLU A 26 -14.21 23.52 -13.74
N ILE A 27 -12.96 23.04 -13.80
CA ILE A 27 -11.97 23.49 -14.80
C ILE A 27 -12.31 22.98 -16.21
N THR A 28 -12.76 21.73 -16.33
CA THR A 28 -12.86 21.06 -17.63
C THR A 28 -14.27 21.05 -18.22
N GLY A 29 -15.30 21.15 -17.40
CA GLY A 29 -16.71 21.07 -17.80
C GLY A 29 -17.14 19.70 -18.37
N ASN A 30 -16.27 18.69 -18.35
CA ASN A 30 -16.53 17.36 -18.89
C ASN A 30 -16.22 16.29 -17.83
N GLN A 31 -17.23 15.47 -17.54
CA GLN A 31 -17.15 14.40 -16.55
C GLN A 31 -16.05 13.38 -16.87
N GLY A 32 -15.83 13.03 -18.14
CA GLY A 32 -14.84 12.03 -18.53
C GLY A 32 -13.41 12.49 -18.29
N ILE A 33 -13.11 13.75 -18.59
CA ILE A 33 -11.76 14.31 -18.39
C ILE A 33 -11.49 14.55 -16.90
N ALA A 34 -12.52 14.91 -16.12
CA ALA A 34 -12.39 15.05 -14.67
C ALA A 34 -11.97 13.72 -13.98
N VAL A 35 -12.53 12.59 -14.40
CA VAL A 35 -12.13 11.26 -13.87
C VAL A 35 -10.69 10.91 -14.25
N ILE A 36 -10.25 11.27 -15.45
CA ILE A 36 -8.85 11.07 -15.87
C ILE A 36 -7.92 11.91 -14.98
N GLY A 37 -8.25 13.19 -14.76
CA GLY A 37 -7.49 14.08 -13.87
C GLY A 37 -7.41 13.55 -12.43
N LEU A 38 -8.54 13.10 -11.89
CA LEU A 38 -8.59 12.47 -10.56
C LEU A 38 -7.70 11.23 -10.48
N SER A 39 -7.68 10.39 -11.52
CA SER A 39 -6.87 9.17 -11.57
C SER A 39 -5.37 9.49 -11.50
N PHE A 40 -4.92 10.54 -12.19
CA PHE A 40 -3.55 11.04 -12.08
C PHE A 40 -3.23 11.51 -10.66
N VAL A 41 -4.13 12.27 -10.03
CA VAL A 41 -3.94 12.75 -8.66
C VAL A 41 -3.80 11.59 -7.68
N VAL A 42 -4.72 10.63 -7.70
CA VAL A 42 -4.66 9.45 -6.83
C VAL A 42 -3.36 8.66 -7.06
N THR A 43 -2.95 8.49 -8.31
CA THR A 43 -1.68 7.82 -8.65
C THR A 43 -0.49 8.60 -8.08
N LEU A 44 -0.44 9.91 -8.23
CA LEU A 44 0.64 10.75 -7.69
C LEU A 44 0.72 10.71 -6.17
N PHE A 45 -0.42 10.73 -5.47
CA PHE A 45 -0.47 10.64 -4.01
C PHE A 45 -0.08 9.26 -3.48
N THR A 46 -0.33 8.19 -4.24
CA THR A 46 0.02 6.82 -3.84
C THR A 46 1.49 6.48 -4.11
N LEU A 47 2.14 7.11 -5.09
CA LEU A 47 3.57 6.91 -5.37
C LEU A 47 4.51 7.02 -4.16
N PRO A 48 4.48 8.08 -3.32
CA PRO A 48 5.36 8.16 -2.16
C PRO A 48 5.09 7.04 -1.15
N LEU A 49 3.82 6.62 -1.03
CA LEU A 49 3.44 5.50 -0.17
C LEU A 49 4.07 4.19 -0.68
N TYR A 50 4.03 3.96 -2.00
CA TYR A 50 4.68 2.81 -2.62
C TYR A 50 6.19 2.81 -2.38
N MET A 51 6.86 3.95 -2.53
CA MET A 51 8.31 4.04 -2.28
C MET A 51 8.68 3.69 -0.84
N VAL A 52 7.88 4.13 0.13
CA VAL A 52 8.09 3.79 1.55
C VAL A 52 7.87 2.29 1.78
N ALA A 53 6.81 1.72 1.19
CA ALA A 53 6.52 0.30 1.28
C ALA A 53 7.65 -0.56 0.66
N GLU A 54 8.14 -0.19 -0.52
CA GLU A 54 9.27 -0.86 -1.17
C GLU A 54 10.54 -0.81 -0.32
N LYS A 55 10.83 0.33 0.32
CA LYS A 55 11.99 0.45 1.22
C LYS A 55 11.91 -0.52 2.41
N TRP A 56 10.72 -0.67 3.00
CA TRP A 56 10.50 -1.64 4.06
C TRP A 56 10.65 -3.07 3.56
N GLN A 57 10.06 -3.38 2.41
CA GLN A 57 10.15 -4.71 1.79
C GLN A 57 11.59 -5.09 1.44
N GLU A 58 12.38 -4.16 0.91
CA GLU A 58 13.80 -4.40 0.62
C GLU A 58 14.60 -4.62 1.90
N THR A 59 14.30 -3.88 2.97
CA THR A 59 14.95 -4.08 4.28
C THR A 59 14.67 -5.48 4.83
N GLU A 60 13.43 -5.94 4.79
CA GLU A 60 13.06 -7.30 5.18
C GLU A 60 13.77 -8.35 4.31
N ARG A 61 13.81 -8.14 2.99
CA ARG A 61 14.49 -9.04 2.07
C ARG A 61 15.99 -9.16 2.36
N GLN A 62 16.64 -8.05 2.71
CA GLN A 62 18.06 -8.05 3.10
C GLN A 62 18.29 -8.77 4.42
N ILE A 63 17.41 -8.58 5.41
CA ILE A 63 17.45 -9.30 6.69
C ILE A 63 17.24 -10.81 6.46
N GLN A 64 16.24 -11.21 5.66
CA GLN A 64 16.01 -12.60 5.28
C GLN A 64 17.22 -13.21 4.57
N LYS A 65 17.84 -12.51 3.61
CA LYS A 65 19.06 -12.98 2.92
C LYS A 65 20.21 -13.23 3.90
N LYS A 66 20.41 -12.35 4.88
CA LYS A 66 21.46 -12.50 5.91
C LYS A 66 21.16 -13.65 6.88
N LEU A 67 19.89 -13.88 7.19
CA LEU A 67 19.44 -14.94 8.09
C LEU A 67 19.33 -16.31 7.41
N ASN A 68 19.09 -16.37 6.10
CA ASN A 68 18.95 -17.60 5.32
C ASN A 68 20.04 -18.65 5.59
N PRO A 69 21.36 -18.33 5.55
CA PRO A 69 22.39 -19.33 5.83
C PRO A 69 22.36 -19.84 7.28
N GLY A 70 22.01 -18.99 8.24
CA GLY A 70 21.85 -19.38 9.65
C GLY A 70 20.62 -20.24 9.89
N VAL A 71 19.47 -19.86 9.31
CA VAL A 71 18.22 -20.59 9.37
C VAL A 71 18.33 -21.95 8.66
N GLU A 72 19.04 -22.01 7.54
CA GLU A 72 19.30 -23.26 6.82
C GLU A 72 20.18 -24.20 7.63
N ARG A 73 21.21 -23.67 8.30
CA ARG A 73 22.05 -24.44 9.21
C ARG A 73 21.25 -25.01 10.39
N ILE A 74 20.37 -24.20 11.00
CA ILE A 74 19.49 -24.65 12.10
C ILE A 74 18.47 -25.66 11.58
N LYS A 75 17.78 -25.39 10.47
CA LYS A 75 16.84 -26.34 9.83
C LYS A 75 17.52 -27.66 9.47
N LYS A 76 18.76 -27.65 8.97
CA LYS A 76 19.50 -28.87 8.64
C LYS A 76 19.86 -29.68 9.89
N THR A 77 20.13 -29.00 11.01
CA THR A 77 20.48 -29.66 12.28
C THR A 77 19.22 -30.17 13.01
N PHE A 78 18.10 -29.46 12.93
CA PHE A 78 16.82 -29.83 13.58
C PHE A 78 15.88 -30.70 12.73
N ARG A 79 16.09 -30.81 11.40
CA ARG A 79 15.43 -31.83 10.58
C ARG A 79 15.93 -33.27 10.85
N GLY A 80 16.91 -33.42 11.73
CA GLY A 80 17.41 -34.72 12.21
C GLY A 80 16.60 -35.34 13.35
N ASP A 81 15.75 -34.59 14.07
CA ASP A 81 14.91 -35.11 15.17
C ASP A 81 13.48 -35.45 14.70
N GLY A 82 13.42 -36.09 13.53
CA GLY A 82 12.24 -36.76 12.99
C GLY A 82 12.62 -38.18 12.57
N LEU A 83 13.11 -38.97 13.53
CA LEU A 83 13.07 -40.43 13.46
C LEU A 83 11.59 -40.84 13.61
N TRP A 84 11.05 -41.43 12.53
CA TRP A 84 9.76 -42.15 12.40
C TRP A 84 8.47 -41.30 12.35
#